data_AF-A0A0P1HAI0-F1
#
_entry.id   AF-A0A0P1HAI0-F1
#
_cell.length_a   1.000
_cell.length_b   1.000
_cell.length_c   1.000
_cell.angle_alpha   90.00
_cell.angle_beta   90.00
_cell.angle_gamma   90.00
#
_symmetry.space_group_name_H-M   'P 1'
#
loop_
_entity.id
_entity.type
_entity.pdbx_description
1 polymer ?
#
loop_
_entity_poly.entity_id
_entity_poly.type
_entity_poly.pdbx_seq_one_letter_code
_entity_poly.pdbx_strand_id
1 'polypeptide(L)'
;MSQDGTSQETKRGLRPWLKVLLGVSLALNLAVVGLGAGAAWRFRDGPPMAEGPPMLGRFVFKDLGRKEIRRLLREGSAATGGAPDRRRAEMGQVIALIKAETLDVPAMNAVLDAHIVETSAFMRSVVQAWGQRLEGMSLKDRRRLADRMQRRMEHDPHHSRRSHDDFHEGRRGDLSD
;
A
#
# COMPACT_ATOMS: atom_id res chain seq x y z
N MET A 1 -12.72 -77.53 -2.59
CA MET A 1 -11.51 -76.93 -2.01
C MET A 1 -10.45 -76.89 -3.11
N SER A 2 -9.85 -75.80 -3.55
CA SER A 2 -9.85 -74.40 -3.12
C SER A 2 -9.53 -73.53 -4.33
N GLN A 3 -10.18 -72.36 -4.45
CA GLN A 3 -9.72 -71.29 -5.33
C GLN A 3 -8.76 -70.43 -4.50
N ASP A 4 -7.47 -70.41 -4.85
CA ASP A 4 -6.52 -69.47 -4.24
C ASP A 4 -6.58 -68.14 -4.98
N GLY A 5 -7.02 -67.12 -4.24
CA GLY A 5 -7.15 -65.75 -4.68
C GLY A 5 -5.79 -65.07 -4.83
N THR A 6 -5.51 -64.57 -6.03
CA THR A 6 -4.45 -63.59 -6.27
C THR A 6 -5.01 -62.19 -6.07
N SER A 7 -4.91 -61.67 -4.84
CA SER A 7 -5.14 -60.24 -4.60
C SER A 7 -3.86 -59.47 -4.85
N GLN A 8 -3.72 -58.93 -6.06
CA GLN A 8 -2.70 -57.93 -6.39
C GLN A 8 -3.11 -56.58 -5.78
N GLU A 9 -2.38 -56.13 -4.78
CA GLU A 9 -2.54 -54.81 -4.16
C GLU A 9 -2.00 -53.72 -5.10
N THR A 10 -2.88 -53.08 -5.86
CA THR A 10 -2.51 -51.94 -6.71
C THR A 10 -2.23 -50.70 -5.86
N LYS A 11 -0.94 -50.39 -5.62
CA LYS A 11 -0.50 -49.09 -5.08
C LYS A 11 -0.95 -47.97 -6.03
N ARG A 12 -1.98 -47.23 -5.61
CA ARG A 12 -2.53 -46.08 -6.33
C ARG A 12 -1.56 -44.90 -6.25
N GLY A 13 -0.57 -44.87 -7.13
CA GLY A 13 0.37 -43.75 -7.27
C GLY A 13 -0.33 -42.49 -7.79
N LEU A 14 -0.18 -41.37 -7.07
CA LEU A 14 -0.63 -40.05 -7.53
C LEU A 14 -0.01 -39.71 -8.90
N ARG A 15 -0.87 -39.44 -9.89
CA ARG A 15 -0.49 -39.17 -11.28
C ARG A 15 0.59 -38.08 -11.33
N PRO A 16 1.73 -38.28 -12.02
CA PRO A 16 2.87 -37.36 -11.99
C PRO A 16 2.51 -35.94 -12.45
N TRP A 17 1.54 -35.79 -13.35
CA TRP A 17 1.03 -34.49 -13.78
C TRP A 17 0.36 -33.68 -12.66
N LEU A 18 -0.27 -34.36 -11.69
CA LEU A 18 -0.88 -33.71 -10.53
C LEU A 18 0.19 -33.14 -9.57
N LYS A 19 1.35 -33.79 -9.47
CA LYS A 19 2.50 -33.30 -8.68
C LYS A 19 3.13 -32.06 -9.32
N VAL A 20 3.18 -32.01 -10.65
CA VAL A 20 3.68 -30.84 -11.39
C VAL A 20 2.73 -29.65 -11.21
N LEU A 21 1.41 -29.85 -11.37
CA LEU A 21 0.42 -28.80 -11.13
C LEU A 21 0.49 -28.25 -9.69
N LEU A 22 0.65 -29.16 -8.71
CA LEU A 22 0.80 -28.78 -7.31
C LEU A 22 2.08 -27.97 -7.08
N GLY A 23 3.20 -28.41 -7.67
CA GLY A 23 4.49 -27.71 -7.57
C GLY A 23 4.45 -26.32 -8.18
N VAL A 24 3.81 -26.17 -9.35
CA VAL A 24 3.64 -24.86 -10.01
C VAL A 24 2.71 -23.95 -9.21
N SER A 25 1.60 -24.47 -8.69
CA SER A 25 0.69 -23.70 -7.83
C SER A 25 1.39 -23.24 -6.55
N LEU A 26 2.16 -24.13 -5.89
CA LEU A 26 2.90 -23.80 -4.69
C LEU A 26 4.01 -22.76 -4.96
N ALA A 27 4.77 -22.91 -6.05
CA ALA A 27 5.80 -21.96 -6.44
C ALA A 27 5.22 -20.58 -6.77
N LEU A 28 4.05 -20.52 -7.42
CA LEU A 28 3.37 -19.27 -7.72
C LEU A 28 2.87 -18.59 -6.43
N ASN A 29 2.30 -19.35 -5.49
CA ASN A 29 1.91 -18.83 -4.18
C ASN A 29 3.11 -18.26 -3.42
N LEU A 30 4.25 -18.96 -3.40
CA LEU A 30 5.48 -18.47 -2.77
C LEU A 30 6.09 -17.26 -3.50
N ALA A 31 5.94 -17.16 -4.82
CA ALA A 31 6.37 -15.98 -5.57
C ALA A 31 5.54 -14.75 -5.22
N VAL A 32 4.21 -14.89 -5.10
CA VAL A 32 3.32 -13.81 -4.69
C VAL A 32 3.60 -13.38 -3.24
N VAL A 33 3.75 -14.35 -2.33
CA VAL A 33 4.13 -14.08 -0.93
C VAL A 33 5.52 -13.45 -0.85
N GLY A 34 6.48 -13.91 -1.64
CA GLY A 34 7.85 -13.37 -1.68
C GLY A 34 7.92 -11.95 -2.24
N LEU A 35 7.14 -11.63 -3.26
CA LEU A 35 7.02 -10.26 -3.78
C LEU A 35 6.31 -9.33 -2.79
N GLY A 36 5.26 -9.81 -2.12
CA GLY A 36 4.54 -9.05 -1.08
C GLY A 36 5.37 -8.84 0.19
N ALA A 37 6.02 -9.89 0.69
CA ALA A 37 6.92 -9.84 1.84
C ALA A 37 8.21 -9.05 1.53
N GLY A 38 8.74 -9.15 0.31
CA GLY A 38 9.88 -8.35 -0.15
C GLY A 38 9.56 -6.86 -0.22
N ALA A 39 8.36 -6.49 -0.68
CA ALA A 39 7.87 -5.12 -0.62
C ALA A 39 7.69 -4.65 0.84
N ALA A 40 7.02 -5.44 1.68
CA ALA A 40 6.83 -5.11 3.10
C ALA A 40 8.15 -4.99 3.87
N TRP A 41 9.14 -5.82 3.54
CA TRP A 41 10.47 -5.78 4.17
C TRP A 41 11.28 -4.57 3.71
N ARG A 42 11.15 -4.14 2.44
CA ARG A 42 11.67 -2.85 1.93
C ARG A 42 11.12 -1.64 2.70
N PHE A 43 9.90 -1.75 3.25
CA PHE A 43 9.26 -0.72 4.07
C PHE A 43 9.52 -0.86 5.58
N ARG A 44 10.17 -1.93 6.05
CA ARG A 44 10.36 -2.19 7.49
C ARG A 44 11.60 -1.51 8.09
N ASP A 45 12.59 -1.17 7.26
CA ASP A 45 13.81 -0.47 7.70
C ASP A 45 13.75 1.06 7.46
N GLY A 46 12.58 1.58 7.07
CA GLY A 46 12.28 3.01 7.09
C GLY A 46 11.63 3.40 8.43
N PRO A 47 11.88 4.60 8.97
CA PRO A 47 11.24 5.06 10.21
C PRO A 47 9.71 4.91 10.13
N PRO A 48 9.02 4.69 11.27
CA PRO A 48 7.60 4.33 11.28
C PRO A 48 6.82 5.34 10.46
N MET A 49 6.21 4.83 9.39
CA MET A 49 5.42 5.59 8.44
C MET A 49 4.32 6.30 9.24
N ALA A 50 4.43 7.62 9.40
CA ALA A 50 3.30 8.42 9.84
C ALA A 50 2.14 8.09 8.87
N GLU A 51 0.98 7.70 9.41
CA GLU A 51 -0.19 7.16 8.69
C GLU A 51 -0.85 8.13 7.68
N GLY A 52 -0.14 9.19 7.26
CA GLY A 52 -0.58 10.17 6.28
C GLY A 52 0.16 10.06 4.94
N PRO A 53 -0.36 10.74 3.90
CA PRO A 53 0.38 10.90 2.64
C PRO A 53 1.79 11.43 2.91
N PRO A 54 2.78 11.07 2.07
CA PRO A 54 4.12 11.66 2.14
C PRO A 54 4.02 13.18 2.30
N MET A 55 4.93 13.80 3.07
CA MET A 55 4.83 15.22 3.45
C MET A 55 4.51 16.15 2.26
N LEU A 56 5.08 15.86 1.09
CA LEU A 56 4.84 16.57 -0.15
C LEU A 56 3.39 16.45 -0.63
N GLY A 57 2.82 15.24 -0.65
CA GLY A 57 1.42 15.01 -0.99
C GLY A 57 0.48 15.78 -0.07
N ARG A 58 0.66 15.67 1.25
CA ARG A 58 -0.16 16.43 2.21
C ARG A 58 -0.05 17.95 2.01
N PHE A 59 1.14 18.44 1.63
CA PHE A 59 1.33 19.85 1.31
C PHE A 59 0.54 20.28 0.06
N VAL A 60 0.70 19.54 -1.06
CA VAL A 60 0.02 19.83 -2.33
C VAL A 60 -1.50 19.83 -2.16
N PHE A 61 -2.06 18.83 -1.47
CA PHE A 61 -3.49 18.76 -1.18
C PHE A 61 -3.98 19.96 -0.36
N LYS A 62 -3.18 20.43 0.60
CA LYS A 62 -3.52 21.61 1.39
C LYS A 62 -3.41 22.90 0.59
N ASP A 63 -2.42 23.02 -0.31
CA ASP A 63 -2.19 24.22 -1.12
C ASP A 63 -3.23 24.41 -2.24
N LEU A 64 -3.63 23.32 -2.91
CA LEU A 64 -4.76 23.33 -3.85
C LEU A 64 -6.09 23.63 -3.14
N GLY A 65 -6.23 23.14 -1.91
CA GLY A 65 -7.40 23.37 -1.07
C GLY A 65 -8.56 22.41 -1.37
N ARG A 66 -9.49 22.32 -0.41
CA ARG A 66 -10.58 21.33 -0.41
C ARG A 66 -11.55 21.46 -1.59
N LYS A 67 -11.78 22.68 -2.08
CA LYS A 67 -12.70 22.94 -3.19
C LYS A 67 -12.16 22.33 -4.49
N GLU A 68 -10.89 22.56 -4.77
CA GLU A 68 -10.23 22.08 -5.99
C GLU A 68 -10.08 20.55 -5.99
N ILE A 69 -9.66 19.97 -4.86
CA ILE A 69 -9.61 18.52 -4.70
C ILE A 69 -11.00 17.88 -4.92
N ARG A 70 -12.07 18.52 -4.43
CA ARG A 70 -13.44 18.03 -4.66
C ARG A 70 -13.86 18.16 -6.12
N ARG A 71 -13.42 19.20 -6.83
CA ARG A 71 -13.65 19.37 -8.27
C ARG A 71 -12.97 18.25 -9.05
N LEU A 72 -11.69 18.01 -8.81
CA LEU A 72 -10.92 16.93 -9.44
C LEU A 72 -11.51 15.55 -9.14
N LEU A 73 -11.98 15.33 -7.91
CA LEU A 73 -12.65 14.08 -7.55
C LEU A 73 -13.96 13.89 -8.31
N ARG A 74 -14.77 14.96 -8.45
CA ARG A 74 -16.01 14.92 -9.23
C ARG A 74 -15.74 14.67 -10.71
N GLU A 75 -14.71 15.27 -11.29
CA GLU A 75 -14.32 15.06 -12.68
C GLU A 75 -13.86 13.61 -12.92
N GLY A 76 -13.02 13.09 -12.03
CA GLY A 76 -12.61 11.70 -12.07
C GLY A 76 -13.78 10.72 -11.86
N SER A 77 -14.74 11.07 -11.00
CA SER A 77 -15.92 10.22 -10.73
C SER A 77 -17.04 10.33 -11.78
N ALA A 78 -17.15 11.47 -12.48
CA ALA A 78 -18.10 11.64 -13.57
C ALA A 78 -17.73 10.77 -14.77
N ALA A 79 -16.42 10.51 -14.97
CA ALA A 79 -15.95 9.55 -15.96
C ALA A 79 -16.27 8.08 -15.59
N THR A 80 -16.55 7.78 -14.31
CA THR A 80 -16.57 6.40 -13.78
C THR A 80 -17.85 6.03 -13.00
N GLY A 81 -18.89 6.88 -12.99
CA GLY A 81 -20.23 6.51 -12.50
C GLY A 81 -20.54 6.72 -11.01
N GLY A 82 -19.89 7.67 -10.32
CA GLY A 82 -20.25 8.08 -8.95
C GLY A 82 -19.40 7.46 -7.82
N ALA A 83 -18.74 8.32 -7.05
CA ALA A 83 -17.69 7.95 -6.09
C ALA A 83 -18.11 7.15 -4.83
N PRO A 84 -19.25 7.46 -4.15
CA PRO A 84 -19.54 6.84 -2.85
C PRO A 84 -20.00 5.39 -2.96
N ASP A 85 -20.86 5.10 -3.92
CA ASP A 85 -21.48 3.77 -4.07
C ASP A 85 -20.51 2.78 -4.67
N ARG A 86 -19.61 3.25 -5.54
CA ARG A 86 -18.53 2.45 -6.12
C ARG A 86 -17.50 2.01 -5.08
N ARG A 87 -17.02 2.91 -4.22
CA ARG A 87 -16.07 2.55 -3.15
C ARG A 87 -16.64 1.49 -2.19
N ARG A 88 -17.94 1.60 -1.89
CA ARG A 88 -18.64 0.59 -1.11
C ARG A 88 -18.76 -0.74 -1.86
N ALA A 89 -19.02 -0.70 -3.17
CA ALA A 89 -19.07 -1.88 -4.02
C ALA A 89 -17.70 -2.57 -4.13
N GLU A 90 -16.61 -1.83 -4.34
CA GLU A 90 -15.24 -2.34 -4.38
C GLU A 90 -14.87 -3.03 -3.06
N MET A 91 -15.14 -2.37 -1.93
CA MET A 91 -14.90 -2.95 -0.61
C MET A 91 -15.76 -4.20 -0.39
N GLY A 92 -17.01 -4.19 -0.85
CA GLY A 92 -17.91 -5.34 -0.80
C GLY A 92 -17.39 -6.53 -1.61
N GLN A 93 -16.83 -6.29 -2.80
CA GLN A 93 -16.22 -7.31 -3.65
C GLN A 93 -15.00 -7.95 -2.97
N VAL A 94 -14.10 -7.12 -2.40
CA VAL A 94 -12.94 -7.62 -1.63
C VAL A 94 -13.39 -8.45 -0.43
N ILE A 95 -14.38 -7.97 0.33
CA ILE A 95 -14.92 -8.71 1.49
C ILE A 95 -15.53 -10.05 1.06
N ALA A 96 -16.25 -10.10 -0.07
CA ALA A 96 -16.84 -11.33 -0.59
C ALA A 96 -15.76 -12.34 -0.99
N LEU A 97 -14.70 -11.89 -1.67
CA LEU A 97 -13.57 -12.74 -2.08
C LEU A 97 -12.80 -13.30 -0.88
N ILE A 98 -12.65 -12.51 0.20
CA ILE A 98 -12.00 -12.97 1.44
C ILE A 98 -12.86 -13.99 2.19
N LYS A 99 -14.20 -13.87 2.13
CA LYS A 99 -15.14 -14.76 2.83
C LYS A 99 -15.43 -16.06 2.07
N ALA A 100 -14.96 -16.21 0.83
CA ALA A 100 -15.18 -17.40 0.03
C ALA A 100 -14.45 -18.62 0.63
N GLU A 101 -14.99 -19.83 0.41
CA GLU A 101 -14.38 -21.10 0.86
C GLU A 101 -12.98 -21.32 0.27
N THR A 102 -12.77 -20.84 -0.96
CA THR A 102 -11.48 -20.81 -1.63
C THR A 102 -11.14 -19.38 -2.05
N LEU A 103 -9.93 -18.92 -1.72
CA LEU A 103 -9.47 -17.59 -2.11
C LEU A 103 -9.16 -17.55 -3.61
N ASP A 104 -9.96 -16.79 -4.36
CA ASP A 104 -9.70 -16.47 -5.76
C ASP A 104 -8.72 -15.29 -5.86
N VAL A 105 -7.42 -15.63 -5.87
CA VAL A 105 -6.32 -14.66 -5.96
C VAL A 105 -6.35 -13.86 -7.27
N PRO A 106 -6.58 -14.46 -8.46
CA PRO A 106 -6.76 -13.69 -9.69
C PRO A 106 -7.88 -12.63 -9.60
N ALA A 107 -9.05 -12.99 -9.05
CA ALA A 107 -10.14 -12.04 -8.88
C ALA A 107 -9.80 -10.94 -7.88
N MET A 108 -9.09 -11.26 -6.80
CA MET A 108 -8.60 -10.27 -5.83
C MET A 108 -7.66 -9.26 -6.50
N ASN A 109 -6.68 -9.75 -7.27
CA ASN A 109 -5.73 -8.89 -7.98
C ASN A 109 -6.42 -7.97 -8.98
N ALA A 110 -7.41 -8.48 -9.71
CA ALA A 110 -8.17 -7.66 -10.67
C ALA A 110 -8.88 -6.47 -9.99
N VAL A 111 -9.46 -6.66 -8.80
CA VAL A 111 -10.11 -5.58 -8.04
C VAL A 111 -9.07 -4.57 -7.53
N LEU A 112 -7.93 -5.04 -7.04
CA LEU A 112 -6.84 -4.17 -6.55
C LEU A 112 -6.17 -3.38 -7.68
N ASP A 113 -5.92 -4.01 -8.83
CA ASP A 113 -5.33 -3.35 -10.00
C ASP A 113 -6.25 -2.26 -10.54
N ALA A 114 -7.56 -2.53 -10.62
CA ALA A 114 -8.55 -1.52 -10.98
C ALA A 114 -8.50 -0.31 -10.02
N HIS A 115 -8.37 -0.56 -8.71
CA HIS A 115 -8.23 0.48 -7.70
C HIS A 115 -6.94 1.31 -7.86
N ILE A 116 -5.82 0.66 -8.19
CA ILE A 116 -4.54 1.34 -8.43
C ILE A 116 -4.63 2.23 -9.68
N VAL A 117 -5.21 1.73 -10.76
CA VAL A 117 -5.39 2.49 -12.00
C VAL A 117 -6.23 3.74 -11.74
N GLU A 118 -7.36 3.60 -11.04
CA GLU A 118 -8.23 4.72 -10.70
C GLU A 118 -7.53 5.76 -9.80
N THR A 119 -6.88 5.30 -8.72
CA THR A 119 -6.18 6.19 -7.79
C THR A 119 -5.01 6.91 -8.46
N SER A 120 -4.28 6.22 -9.34
CA SER A 120 -3.17 6.82 -10.08
C SER A 120 -3.63 7.88 -11.08
N ALA A 121 -4.79 7.69 -11.73
CA ALA A 121 -5.38 8.71 -12.60
C ALA A 121 -5.76 9.98 -11.82
N PHE A 122 -6.38 9.83 -10.64
CA PHE A 122 -6.68 10.96 -9.76
C PHE A 122 -5.40 11.67 -9.25
N MET A 123 -4.38 10.92 -8.83
CA MET A 123 -3.12 11.53 -8.41
C MET A 123 -2.44 12.29 -9.55
N ARG A 124 -2.51 11.77 -10.78
CA ARG A 124 -2.03 12.51 -11.97
C ARG A 124 -2.78 13.82 -12.17
N SER A 125 -4.11 13.86 -12.03
CA SER A 125 -4.87 15.11 -12.16
C SER A 125 -4.50 16.13 -11.07
N VAL A 126 -4.24 15.68 -9.85
CA VAL A 126 -3.76 16.55 -8.75
C VAL A 126 -2.40 17.18 -9.07
N VAL A 127 -1.45 16.39 -9.57
CA VAL A 127 -0.12 16.91 -9.95
C VAL A 127 -0.23 17.92 -11.08
N GLN A 128 -1.04 17.64 -12.10
CA GLN A 128 -1.27 18.56 -13.22
C GLN A 128 -1.89 19.89 -12.78
N ALA A 129 -2.93 19.84 -11.94
CA ALA A 129 -3.57 21.04 -11.41
C ALA A 129 -2.60 21.87 -10.55
N TRP A 130 -1.73 21.21 -9.78
CA TRP A 130 -0.70 21.90 -9.01
C TRP A 130 0.36 22.55 -9.90
N GLY A 131 0.78 21.87 -10.98
CA GLY A 131 1.67 22.44 -12.00
C GLY A 131 1.11 23.72 -12.63
N GLN A 132 -0.13 23.70 -13.10
CA GLN A 132 -0.81 24.87 -13.68
C GLN A 132 -0.90 26.04 -12.69
N ARG A 133 -1.15 25.74 -11.41
CA ARG A 133 -1.13 26.74 -10.35
C ARG A 133 0.25 27.38 -10.20
N LEU A 134 1.32 26.58 -10.25
CA LEU A 134 2.71 27.07 -10.19
C LEU A 134 3.04 27.97 -11.39
N GLU A 135 2.60 27.61 -12.59
CA GLU A 135 2.80 28.39 -13.82
C GLU A 135 2.11 29.76 -13.75
N GLY A 136 0.89 29.81 -13.19
CA GLY A 136 0.15 31.06 -12.98
C GLY A 136 0.70 31.96 -11.88
N MET A 137 1.68 31.50 -11.08
CA MET A 137 2.24 32.28 -9.98
C MET A 137 3.46 33.11 -10.39
N SER A 138 3.47 34.36 -9.93
CA SER A 138 4.65 35.23 -10.01
C SER A 138 5.85 34.59 -9.31
N LEU A 139 7.06 35.00 -9.69
CA LEU A 139 8.29 34.55 -9.01
C LEU A 139 8.24 34.82 -7.50
N LYS A 140 7.67 35.96 -7.10
CA LYS A 140 7.52 36.35 -5.69
C LYS A 140 6.63 35.38 -4.92
N ASP A 141 5.54 34.91 -5.55
CA ASP A 141 4.60 33.97 -4.92
C ASP A 141 5.15 32.55 -4.87
N ARG A 142 5.89 32.13 -5.90
CA ARG A 142 6.63 30.86 -5.89
C ARG A 142 7.70 30.82 -4.80
N ARG A 143 8.44 31.91 -4.58
CA ARG A 143 9.40 32.03 -3.46
C ARG A 143 8.71 31.89 -2.11
N ARG A 144 7.61 32.62 -1.89
CA ARG A 144 6.80 32.50 -0.67
C ARG A 144 6.24 31.09 -0.45
N LEU A 145 5.89 30.38 -1.53
CA LEU A 145 5.46 28.99 -1.45
C LEU A 145 6.61 28.08 -0.99
N ALA A 146 7.80 28.25 -1.58
CA ALA A 146 9.00 27.52 -1.17
C ALA A 146 9.36 27.78 0.30
N ASP A 147 9.30 29.03 0.77
CA ASP A 147 9.56 29.37 2.18
C ASP A 147 8.57 28.66 3.13
N ARG A 148 7.29 28.53 2.73
CA ARG A 148 6.29 27.78 3.50
C ARG A 148 6.59 26.28 3.52
N MET A 149 7.11 25.73 2.43
CA MET A 149 7.52 24.32 2.36
C MET A 149 8.72 24.08 3.27
N GLN A 150 9.73 24.95 3.19
CA GLN A 150 10.93 24.87 4.03
C GLN A 150 10.61 24.95 5.52
N ARG A 151 9.82 25.95 5.95
CA ARG A 151 9.40 26.06 7.35
C ARG A 151 8.68 24.81 7.85
N ARG A 152 7.87 24.15 7.01
CA ARG A 152 7.16 22.93 7.39
C ARG A 152 8.10 21.73 7.55
N MET A 153 9.16 21.64 6.73
CA MET A 153 10.20 20.62 6.89
C MET A 153 11.00 20.83 8.19
N GLU A 154 11.31 22.09 8.51
CA GLU A 154 12.08 22.45 9.72
C GLU A 154 11.26 22.28 11.01
N HIS A 155 9.93 22.46 10.96
CA HIS A 155 9.04 22.37 12.12
C HIS A 155 8.43 20.99 12.34
N ASP A 156 8.87 19.94 11.62
CA ASP A 156 8.37 18.59 11.87
C ASP A 156 8.96 18.04 13.20
N PRO A 157 8.16 17.85 14.27
CA PRO A 157 8.66 17.52 15.61
C PRO A 157 9.37 16.16 15.69
N HIS A 158 9.34 15.37 14.63
CA HIS A 158 9.94 14.03 14.60
C HIS A 158 11.48 14.04 14.50
N HIS A 159 12.13 15.17 14.24
CA HIS A 159 13.61 15.23 14.20
C HIS A 159 14.29 15.52 15.55
N SER A 160 13.56 15.92 16.61
CA SER A 160 14.17 16.28 17.90
C SER A 160 14.29 15.15 18.92
N ARG A 161 13.86 13.93 18.59
CA ARG A 161 13.87 12.77 19.52
C ARG A 161 15.08 11.84 19.41
N ARG A 162 16.10 12.17 18.61
CA ARG A 162 17.32 11.36 18.45
C ARG A 162 18.58 11.92 19.15
N SER A 163 18.42 12.87 20.06
CA SER A 163 19.55 13.51 20.75
C SER A 163 19.42 13.53 22.27
N HIS A 164 18.52 12.72 22.85
CA HIS A 164 18.28 12.73 24.30
C HIS A 164 18.53 11.40 25.02
N ASP A 165 19.17 10.42 24.38
CA ASP A 165 19.50 9.14 25.02
C ASP A 165 20.99 9.02 25.45
N ASP A 166 21.82 10.05 25.24
CA ASP A 166 23.25 10.03 25.65
C ASP A 166 23.54 10.65 27.04
N PHE A 167 22.53 10.96 27.85
CA PHE A 167 22.72 11.69 29.13
C PHE A 167 22.19 11.00 30.40
N HIS A 168 22.03 9.67 30.40
CA HIS A 168 21.63 8.92 31.60
C HIS A 168 22.46 7.67 31.93
N GLU A 169 23.73 7.62 31.51
CA GLU A 169 24.69 6.57 31.94
C GLU A 169 25.83 7.20 32.75
N GLY A 170 25.54 7.67 33.97
CA GLY A 170 26.59 8.29 34.80
C GLY A 170 26.21 8.68 36.23
N ARG A 171 25.11 8.17 36.78
CA ARG A 171 24.74 8.46 38.18
C ARG A 171 24.02 7.29 38.85
N ARG A 172 24.66 6.12 38.86
CA ARG A 172 24.36 5.03 39.82
C ARG A 172 25.66 4.30 40.13
N GLY A 173 26.32 4.73 41.19
CA GLY A 173 27.56 4.10 41.63
C GLY A 173 28.26 4.86 42.74
N ASP A 174 27.51 5.40 43.71
CA ASP A 174 28.04 5.71 45.03
C ASP A 174 26.83 5.80 45.98
N LEU A 175 26.67 4.75 46.79
CA LEU A 175 25.90 4.65 48.03
C LEU A 175 25.75 3.16 48.34
N SER A 176 26.75 2.59 49.03
CA SER A 176 26.62 1.53 50.05
C SER A 176 28.02 1.13 50.54
N ASP A 177 28.25 1.39 51.83
CA ASP A 177 29.32 0.95 52.76
C ASP A 177 30.80 1.33 52.48
#